data_AF-A0A2H1H900-F1
#
_entry.id   AF-A0A2H1H900-F1
#
_cell.length_a   1.000
_cell.length_b   1.000
_cell.length_c   1.000
_cell.angle_alpha   90.00
_cell.angle_beta   90.00
_cell.angle_gamma   90.00
#
_symmetry.space_group_name_H-M   'P 1'
#
loop_
_entity.id
_entity.type
_entity.pdbx_description
1 polymer ?
#
loop_
_entity_poly.entity_id
_entity_poly.type
_entity_poly.pdbx_seq_one_letter_code
_entity_poly.pdbx_strand_id
1 'polypeptide(L)'
;MADNEKVIHGEGTPRARWTLDEALKTLPTGRPLEHSASPLPFFHLVGQLKVTKRAGWTRFPVDRVESVADHSYRMAIMCMFPPATLAPCLDTVKCLKMSLFHDLAESVVGDITPADNVAKDEKHQREVQSMEYIEHKLLDRIEGSKLSNEIESILVLWREFEKGETLESRFVQDIDKLEMLLQMLEYEKRNEGRVNLREFAYAATKIHLDEMKKLAEDILKERKEFWIRLGLTEEEYVEGDNMMKERQDRYYGK
;
A
#
# COMPACT_ATOMS: atom_id res chain seq x y z
N MET A 1 -6.44 -49.79 -31.95
CA MET A 1 -6.31 -48.45 -32.54
C MET A 1 -7.28 -47.54 -31.80
N ALA A 2 -6.76 -46.78 -30.84
CA ALA A 2 -7.45 -45.66 -30.22
C ALA A 2 -6.32 -44.70 -29.80
N ASP A 3 -6.29 -43.55 -30.47
CA ASP A 3 -5.26 -42.53 -30.37
C ASP A 3 -5.26 -41.89 -28.97
N ASN A 4 -4.07 -41.78 -28.41
CA ASN A 4 -3.81 -41.13 -27.14
C ASN A 4 -3.34 -39.70 -27.44
N GLU A 5 -4.27 -38.76 -27.57
CA GLU A 5 -3.95 -37.34 -27.73
C GLU A 5 -3.31 -36.82 -26.43
N LYS A 6 -2.00 -36.58 -26.50
CA LYS A 6 -1.27 -35.81 -25.49
C LYS A 6 -1.83 -34.39 -25.45
N VAL A 7 -2.45 -34.04 -24.33
CA VAL A 7 -2.73 -32.65 -23.96
C VAL A 7 -1.38 -31.91 -23.91
N ILE A 8 -1.15 -31.06 -24.91
CA ILE A 8 -0.03 -30.13 -24.93
C ILE A 8 -0.37 -29.05 -23.90
N HIS A 9 0.33 -29.05 -22.77
CA HIS A 9 0.37 -27.90 -21.88
C HIS A 9 0.95 -26.74 -22.68
N GLY A 10 0.10 -25.77 -23.03
CA GLY A 10 0.52 -24.53 -23.67
C GLY A 10 1.53 -23.84 -22.76
N GLU A 11 2.77 -23.74 -23.24
CA GLU A 11 3.79 -22.85 -22.67
C GLU A 11 3.20 -21.43 -22.70
N GLY A 12 2.90 -20.91 -21.50
CA GLY A 12 2.42 -19.54 -21.37
C GLY A 12 3.47 -18.60 -21.98
N THR A 13 3.03 -17.76 -22.91
CA THR A 13 3.83 -16.64 -23.42
C THR A 13 4.52 -15.93 -22.25
N PRO A 14 5.85 -15.72 -22.29
CA PRO A 14 6.56 -15.03 -21.21
C PRO A 14 5.89 -13.67 -20.99
N ARG A 15 5.39 -13.43 -19.77
CA ARG A 15 4.86 -12.12 -19.39
C ARG A 15 5.97 -11.11 -19.66
N ALA A 16 5.69 -10.09 -20.48
CA ALA A 16 6.69 -9.09 -20.84
C ALA A 16 7.34 -8.54 -19.56
N ARG A 17 8.67 -8.49 -19.55
CA ARG A 17 9.43 -8.02 -18.39
C ARG A 17 9.11 -6.54 -18.18
N TRP A 18 8.65 -6.18 -16.99
CA TRP A 18 8.33 -4.79 -16.67
C TRP A 18 9.55 -3.89 -16.84
N THR A 19 9.33 -2.71 -17.42
CA THR A 19 10.32 -1.63 -17.48
C THR A 19 9.69 -0.31 -17.07
N LEU A 20 10.49 0.56 -16.46
CA LEU A 20 10.07 1.92 -16.12
C LEU A 20 9.57 2.68 -17.37
N ASP A 21 10.24 2.52 -18.51
CA ASP A 21 9.89 3.20 -19.76
C ASP A 21 8.49 2.80 -20.26
N GLU A 22 8.13 1.52 -20.16
CA GLU A 22 6.80 1.04 -20.51
C GLU A 22 5.75 1.53 -19.52
N ALA A 23 6.03 1.51 -18.22
CA ALA A 23 5.13 2.02 -17.19
C ALA A 23 4.82 3.53 -17.38
N LEU A 24 5.83 4.32 -17.72
CA LEU A 24 5.63 5.75 -17.99
C LEU A 24 4.80 6.02 -19.25
N LYS A 25 4.82 5.12 -20.24
CA LYS A 25 4.00 5.24 -21.47
C LYS A 25 2.52 4.95 -21.23
N THR A 26 2.18 4.17 -20.20
CA THR A 26 0.78 3.84 -19.88
C THR A 26 0.09 4.92 -19.06
N LEU A 27 0.81 5.95 -18.60
CA LEU A 27 0.24 7.04 -17.83
C LEU A 27 -0.84 7.79 -18.64
N PRO A 28 -2.06 7.95 -18.11
CA PRO A 28 -3.16 8.65 -18.80
C PRO A 28 -2.84 10.11 -19.15
N THR A 29 -1.97 10.76 -18.39
CA THR A 29 -1.54 12.15 -18.62
C THR A 29 -0.39 12.26 -19.62
N GLY A 30 0.05 11.15 -20.21
CA GLY A 30 1.27 11.06 -20.98
C GLY A 30 2.52 11.04 -20.11
N ARG A 31 3.67 10.78 -20.75
CA ARG A 31 4.97 10.76 -20.08
C ARG A 31 5.28 12.15 -19.50
N PRO A 32 5.69 12.26 -18.22
CA PRO A 32 6.09 13.52 -17.63
C PRO A 32 7.25 14.18 -18.38
N LEU A 33 7.25 15.52 -18.44
CA LEU A 33 8.39 16.29 -18.93
C LEU A 33 9.52 16.24 -17.88
N GLU A 34 10.59 15.52 -18.22
CA GLU A 34 11.77 15.37 -17.37
C GLU A 34 12.61 16.67 -17.34
N HIS A 35 13.34 16.88 -16.24
CA HIS A 35 14.29 17.99 -16.05
C HIS A 35 13.64 19.38 -16.21
N SER A 36 12.37 19.49 -15.85
CA SER A 36 11.61 20.74 -15.85
C SER A 36 11.95 21.57 -14.62
N ALA A 37 12.13 22.89 -14.80
CA ALA A 37 12.21 23.84 -13.68
C ALA A 37 10.84 24.08 -13.02
N SER A 38 9.76 23.71 -13.70
CA SER A 38 8.40 23.75 -13.16
C SER A 38 8.06 22.44 -12.42
N PRO A 39 7.38 22.50 -11.26
CA PRO A 39 6.93 21.30 -10.53
C PRO A 39 5.71 20.61 -11.15
N LEU A 40 5.13 21.17 -12.22
CA LEU A 40 3.89 20.64 -12.82
C LEU A 40 3.98 19.17 -13.28
N PRO A 41 5.06 18.69 -13.92
CA PRO A 41 5.17 17.29 -14.30
C PRO A 41 5.09 16.34 -13.10
N PHE A 42 5.73 16.72 -11.99
CA PHE A 42 5.61 15.98 -10.72
C PHE A 42 4.18 16.00 -10.18
N PHE A 43 3.51 17.16 -10.18
CA PHE A 43 2.13 17.26 -9.70
C PHE A 43 1.14 16.43 -10.53
N HIS A 44 1.34 16.35 -11.85
CA HIS A 44 0.55 15.47 -12.72
C HIS A 44 0.76 14.00 -12.37
N LEU A 45 2.01 13.60 -12.08
CA LEU A 45 2.32 12.23 -11.66
C LEU A 45 1.69 11.89 -10.30
N VAL A 46 1.83 12.76 -9.29
CA VAL A 46 1.16 12.60 -7.99
C VAL A 46 -0.37 12.47 -8.15
N GLY A 47 -0.94 13.19 -9.14
CA GLY A 47 -2.35 13.09 -9.49
C GLY A 47 -2.83 11.67 -9.85
N GLN A 48 -1.95 10.78 -10.31
CA GLN A 48 -2.29 9.39 -10.62
C GLN A 48 -2.74 8.62 -9.38
N LEU A 49 -2.21 8.94 -8.20
CA LEU A 49 -2.61 8.30 -6.94
C LEU A 49 -4.09 8.48 -6.60
N LYS A 50 -4.77 9.48 -7.19
CA LYS A 50 -6.21 9.72 -7.02
C LYS A 50 -7.07 8.70 -7.77
N VAL A 51 -6.51 8.08 -8.82
CA VAL A 51 -7.22 7.10 -9.67
C VAL A 51 -6.69 5.69 -9.49
N THR A 52 -5.45 5.52 -9.00
CA THR A 52 -4.94 4.22 -8.54
C THR A 52 -5.77 3.73 -7.36
N LYS A 53 -6.54 2.66 -7.55
CA LYS A 53 -7.34 2.03 -6.49
C LYS A 53 -6.48 1.10 -5.66
N ARG A 54 -6.74 1.07 -4.35
CA ARG A 54 -6.12 0.11 -3.44
C ARG A 54 -6.57 -1.31 -3.83
N ALA A 55 -5.69 -2.01 -4.53
CA ALA A 55 -5.96 -3.22 -5.30
C ALA A 55 -6.40 -4.38 -4.42
N GLY A 56 -5.96 -4.41 -3.15
CA GLY A 56 -6.44 -5.36 -2.14
C GLY A 56 -7.97 -5.40 -2.05
N TRP A 57 -8.62 -4.23 -1.98
CA TRP A 57 -10.08 -4.12 -1.86
C TRP A 57 -10.82 -4.44 -3.14
N THR A 58 -10.20 -4.19 -4.31
CA THR A 58 -10.85 -4.41 -5.63
C THR A 58 -11.20 -5.88 -5.89
N ARG A 59 -10.62 -6.80 -5.13
CA ARG A 59 -10.90 -8.24 -5.14
C ARG A 59 -12.25 -8.60 -4.51
N PHE A 60 -12.86 -7.66 -3.78
CA PHE A 60 -14.10 -7.86 -3.05
C PHE A 60 -15.23 -7.03 -3.67
N PRO A 61 -16.50 -7.45 -3.51
CA PRO A 61 -17.65 -6.70 -4.00
C PRO A 61 -17.95 -5.51 -3.06
N VAL A 62 -17.00 -4.60 -2.92
CA VAL A 62 -17.12 -3.37 -2.14
C VAL A 62 -17.29 -2.18 -3.09
N ASP A 63 -18.31 -1.36 -2.83
CA ASP A 63 -18.53 -0.15 -3.60
C ASP A 63 -17.57 0.97 -3.22
N ARG A 64 -17.23 1.83 -4.20
CA ARG A 64 -16.42 3.05 -3.99
C ARG A 64 -15.10 2.76 -3.27
N VAL A 65 -14.33 1.82 -3.81
CA VAL A 65 -12.96 1.53 -3.36
C VAL A 65 -12.13 2.81 -3.31
N GLU A 66 -11.47 3.01 -2.18
CA GLU A 66 -10.53 4.10 -1.94
C GLU A 66 -9.39 4.11 -2.96
N SER A 67 -8.85 5.30 -3.21
CA SER A 67 -7.60 5.47 -3.93
C SER A 67 -6.39 5.42 -3.00
N VAL A 68 -5.20 5.25 -3.55
CA VAL A 68 -3.94 5.34 -2.78
C VAL A 68 -3.82 6.72 -2.11
N ALA A 69 -4.27 7.77 -2.79
CA ALA A 69 -4.29 9.11 -2.21
C ALA A 69 -5.25 9.24 -1.00
N ASP A 70 -6.39 8.54 -1.00
CA ASP A 70 -7.32 8.53 0.14
C ASP A 70 -6.67 7.88 1.38
N HIS A 71 -6.00 6.74 1.15
CA HIS A 71 -5.22 6.01 2.15
C HIS A 71 -4.11 6.90 2.76
N SER A 72 -3.23 7.46 1.92
CA SER A 72 -2.14 8.33 2.39
C SER A 72 -2.64 9.57 3.10
N TYR A 73 -3.77 10.14 2.67
CA TYR A 73 -4.40 11.27 3.36
C TYR A 73 -4.83 10.90 4.78
N ARG A 74 -5.54 9.78 4.96
CA ARG A 74 -5.99 9.37 6.30
C ARG A 74 -4.81 9.00 7.19
N MET A 75 -3.79 8.33 6.66
CA MET A 75 -2.55 8.08 7.40
C MET A 75 -1.91 9.37 7.90
N ALA A 76 -1.80 10.41 7.05
CA ALA A 76 -1.23 11.68 7.46
C ALA A 76 -2.02 12.30 8.63
N ILE A 77 -3.36 12.28 8.57
CA ILE A 77 -4.18 12.72 9.70
C ILE A 77 -3.92 11.87 10.96
N MET A 78 -3.84 10.54 10.83
CA MET A 78 -3.58 9.64 11.97
C MET A 78 -2.20 9.89 12.60
N CYS A 79 -1.18 10.22 11.81
CA CYS A 79 0.15 10.58 12.33
C CYS A 79 0.13 11.83 13.23
N MET A 80 -0.89 12.69 13.16
CA MET A 80 -1.03 13.86 14.05
C MET A 80 -1.54 13.51 15.45
N PHE A 81 -1.97 12.26 15.68
CA PHE A 81 -2.50 11.78 16.96
C PHE A 81 -1.69 10.58 17.49
N PRO A 82 -0.36 10.73 17.68
CA PRO A 82 0.43 9.65 18.26
C PRO A 82 -0.02 9.37 19.71
N PRO A 83 0.10 8.11 20.18
CA PRO A 83 -0.06 7.79 21.60
C PRO A 83 0.80 8.70 22.49
N ALA A 84 0.28 9.08 23.66
CA ALA A 84 0.93 10.07 24.54
C ALA A 84 2.35 9.68 24.97
N THR A 85 2.65 8.38 25.06
CA THR A 85 3.99 7.85 25.39
C THR A 85 4.98 7.97 24.23
N LEU A 86 4.49 7.95 22.99
CA LEU A 86 5.33 8.08 21.79
C LEU A 86 5.48 9.53 21.34
N ALA A 87 4.48 10.39 21.59
CA ALA A 87 4.45 11.76 21.11
C ALA A 87 5.72 12.59 21.41
N PRO A 88 6.35 12.52 22.60
CA PRO A 88 7.57 13.28 22.89
C PRO A 88 8.82 12.78 22.14
N CYS A 89 8.78 11.56 21.61
CA CYS A 89 9.92 10.88 20.98
C CYS A 89 9.85 10.90 19.45
N LEU A 90 8.74 11.35 18.87
CA LEU A 90 8.50 11.33 17.43
C LEU A 90 8.71 12.70 16.81
N ASP A 91 9.48 12.77 15.73
CA ASP A 91 9.35 13.88 14.78
C ASP A 91 8.05 13.70 13.97
N THR A 92 6.98 14.33 14.46
CA THR A 92 5.65 14.24 13.82
C THR A 92 5.66 14.82 12.40
N VAL A 93 6.46 15.86 12.13
CA VAL A 93 6.54 16.46 10.78
C VAL A 93 7.21 15.48 9.83
N LYS A 94 8.24 14.77 10.28
CA LYS A 94 8.85 13.69 9.51
C LYS A 94 7.88 12.55 9.26
N CYS A 95 7.11 12.11 10.26
CA CYS A 95 6.07 11.08 10.10
C CYS A 95 5.00 11.49 9.07
N LEU A 96 4.58 12.76 9.07
CA LEU A 96 3.66 13.31 8.08
C LEU A 96 4.24 13.29 6.66
N LYS A 97 5.49 13.72 6.48
CA LYS A 97 6.14 13.65 5.16
C LYS A 97 6.28 12.20 4.70
N MET A 98 6.68 11.30 5.60
CA MET A 98 6.86 9.89 5.29
C MET A 98 5.55 9.23 4.87
N SER A 99 4.44 9.44 5.59
CA SER A 99 3.14 8.89 5.22
C SER A 99 2.61 9.42 3.88
N LEU A 100 2.93 10.66 3.51
CA LEU A 100 2.56 11.22 2.21
C LEU A 100 3.38 10.65 1.04
N PHE A 101 4.57 10.10 1.28
CA PHE A 101 5.48 9.66 0.22
C PHE A 101 5.73 8.15 0.15
N HIS A 102 5.31 7.37 1.16
CA HIS A 102 5.62 5.95 1.23
C HIS A 102 5.10 5.15 0.02
N ASP A 103 3.87 5.40 -0.43
CA ASP A 103 3.27 4.77 -1.62
C ASP A 103 3.40 5.61 -2.89
N LEU A 104 4.28 6.61 -2.92
CA LEU A 104 4.42 7.51 -4.08
C LEU A 104 4.85 6.76 -5.36
N ALA A 105 5.60 5.66 -5.23
CA ALA A 105 5.98 4.80 -6.35
C ALA A 105 4.78 4.22 -7.09
N GLU A 106 3.64 4.04 -6.42
CA GLU A 106 2.40 3.50 -7.00
C GLU A 106 1.76 4.43 -8.04
N SER A 107 2.20 5.69 -8.11
CA SER A 107 1.87 6.60 -9.21
C SER A 107 2.44 6.16 -10.55
N VAL A 108 3.43 5.26 -10.55
CA VAL A 108 4.08 4.69 -11.73
C VAL A 108 3.84 3.19 -11.82
N VAL A 109 4.08 2.44 -10.74
CA VAL A 109 4.05 0.96 -10.76
C VAL A 109 2.64 0.38 -10.55
N GLY A 110 1.68 1.22 -10.12
CA GLY A 110 0.38 0.79 -9.62
C GLY A 110 0.45 0.19 -8.22
N ASP A 111 -0.69 -0.08 -7.59
CA ASP A 111 -0.73 -0.80 -6.32
C ASP A 111 -0.54 -2.31 -6.58
N ILE A 112 0.69 -2.80 -6.37
CA ILE A 112 1.06 -4.21 -6.59
C ILE A 112 0.78 -5.01 -5.32
N THR A 113 -0.11 -6.00 -5.43
CA THR A 113 -0.54 -6.85 -4.32
C THR A 113 0.04 -8.28 -4.43
N PRO A 114 -0.04 -9.10 -3.36
CA PRO A 114 0.32 -10.52 -3.45
C PRO A 114 -0.46 -11.31 -4.51
N ALA A 115 -1.63 -10.82 -4.95
CA ALA A 115 -2.42 -11.48 -5.99
C ALA A 115 -1.82 -11.34 -7.40
N ASP A 116 -0.92 -10.38 -7.61
CA ASP A 116 -0.34 -10.06 -8.92
C ASP A 116 0.79 -11.01 -9.34
N ASN A 117 1.23 -11.89 -8.42
CA ASN A 117 2.33 -12.85 -8.59
C ASN A 117 3.66 -12.19 -9.04
N VAL A 118 3.90 -10.95 -8.61
CA VAL A 118 5.20 -10.28 -8.75
C VAL A 118 6.06 -10.68 -7.55
N ALA A 119 7.31 -11.09 -7.77
CA ALA A 119 8.20 -11.43 -6.65
C ALA A 119 8.51 -10.19 -5.79
N LYS A 120 8.70 -10.36 -4.48
CA LYS A 120 8.97 -9.23 -3.56
C LYS A 120 10.17 -8.40 -3.99
N ASP A 121 11.26 -9.05 -4.37
CA ASP A 121 12.48 -8.37 -4.85
C ASP A 121 12.23 -7.63 -6.16
N GLU A 122 11.39 -8.18 -7.04
CA GLU A 122 11.01 -7.51 -8.27
C GLU A 122 10.13 -6.29 -7.98
N LYS A 123 9.09 -6.42 -7.14
CA LYS A 123 8.25 -5.28 -6.69
C LYS A 123 9.13 -4.16 -6.16
N HIS A 124 10.02 -4.49 -5.21
CA HIS A 124 10.91 -3.51 -4.60
C HIS A 124 11.81 -2.84 -5.65
N GLN A 125 12.36 -3.58 -6.62
CA GLN A 125 13.15 -2.98 -7.71
C GLN A 125 12.33 -2.00 -8.57
N ARG A 126 11.07 -2.32 -8.89
CA ARG A 126 10.19 -1.42 -9.66
C ARG A 126 9.92 -0.13 -8.89
N GLU A 127 9.69 -0.25 -7.59
CA GLU A 127 9.44 0.90 -6.71
C GLU A 127 10.68 1.78 -6.56
N VAL A 128 11.86 1.18 -6.34
CA VAL A 128 13.14 1.90 -6.31
C VAL A 128 13.36 2.68 -7.61
N GLN A 129 13.18 2.04 -8.77
CA GLN A 129 13.35 2.70 -10.07
C GLN A 129 12.37 3.87 -10.26
N SER A 130 11.15 3.74 -9.74
CA SER A 130 10.13 4.79 -9.83
C SER A 130 10.45 5.96 -8.91
N MET A 131 10.92 5.71 -7.69
CA MET A 131 11.32 6.75 -6.75
C MET A 131 12.58 7.49 -7.23
N GLU A 132 13.58 6.76 -7.75
CA GLU A 132 14.78 7.35 -8.35
C GLU A 132 14.42 8.21 -9.58
N TYR A 133 13.46 7.77 -10.41
CA TYR A 133 12.94 8.58 -11.50
C TYR A 133 12.31 9.87 -11.00
N ILE A 134 11.42 9.79 -10.00
CA ILE A 134 10.75 10.96 -9.43
C ILE A 134 11.78 11.97 -8.93
N GLU A 135 12.73 11.53 -8.12
CA GLU A 135 13.72 12.43 -7.53
C GLU A 135 14.69 13.00 -8.57
N HIS A 136 15.30 12.15 -9.40
CA HIS A 136 16.39 12.56 -10.28
C HIS A 136 15.94 13.10 -11.64
N LYS A 137 14.67 12.91 -12.02
CA LYS A 137 14.12 13.38 -13.31
C LYS A 137 13.02 14.42 -13.17
N LEU A 138 12.24 14.40 -12.09
CA LEU A 138 11.12 15.35 -11.94
C LEU A 138 11.39 16.45 -10.93
N LEU A 139 12.29 16.21 -9.96
CA LEU A 139 12.57 17.15 -8.88
C LEU A 139 13.96 17.80 -8.95
N ASP A 140 14.85 17.31 -9.84
CA ASP A 140 16.27 17.69 -9.90
C ASP A 140 16.53 19.16 -10.27
N ARG A 141 15.55 19.84 -10.88
CA ARG A 141 15.67 21.25 -11.32
C ARG A 141 14.65 22.21 -10.68
N ILE A 142 13.92 21.78 -9.66
CA ILE A 142 12.93 22.64 -8.99
C ILE A 142 13.65 23.50 -7.95
N GLU A 143 13.95 24.75 -8.32
CA GLU A 143 14.55 25.72 -7.42
C GLU A 143 13.65 25.99 -6.20
N GLY A 144 14.26 26.13 -5.02
CA GLY A 144 13.55 26.40 -3.77
C GLY A 144 12.74 25.23 -3.21
N SER A 145 12.79 24.06 -3.86
CA SER A 145 12.22 22.83 -3.31
C SER A 145 12.87 22.49 -1.98
N LYS A 146 12.08 22.36 -0.91
CA LYS A 146 12.60 21.82 0.37
C LYS A 146 12.88 20.32 0.30
N LEU A 147 12.40 19.66 -0.75
CA LEU A 147 12.56 18.23 -1.00
C LEU A 147 13.89 17.89 -1.67
N SER A 148 14.68 18.89 -2.11
CA SER A 148 16.03 18.69 -2.63
C SER A 148 17.11 18.71 -1.54
N ASN A 149 16.74 18.87 -0.26
CA ASN A 149 17.65 18.68 0.85
C ASN A 149 17.90 17.18 1.01
N GLU A 150 19.14 16.70 0.84
CA GLU A 150 19.49 15.28 0.89
C GLU A 150 18.93 14.57 2.14
N ILE A 151 18.93 15.25 3.30
CA ILE A 151 18.48 14.71 4.59
C ILE A 151 16.96 14.51 4.66
N GLU A 152 16.18 15.32 3.94
CA GLU A 152 14.71 15.26 3.91
C GLU A 152 14.17 14.96 2.50
N SER A 153 15.01 14.41 1.63
CA SER A 153 14.63 14.04 0.28
C SER A 153 13.55 12.95 0.31
N ILE A 154 12.72 12.92 -0.73
CA ILE A 154 11.62 11.95 -0.82
C ILE A 154 12.20 10.53 -0.86
N LEU A 155 13.30 10.29 -1.58
CA LEU A 155 13.94 8.98 -1.64
C LEU A 155 14.53 8.57 -0.28
N VAL A 156 15.09 9.49 0.51
CA VAL A 156 15.57 9.17 1.86
C VAL A 156 14.43 8.79 2.78
N LEU A 157 13.34 9.57 2.80
CA LEU A 157 12.15 9.26 3.60
C LEU A 157 11.51 7.93 3.20
N TRP A 158 11.40 7.68 1.90
CA TRP A 158 10.87 6.42 1.36
C TRP A 158 11.76 5.23 1.73
N ARG A 159 13.08 5.33 1.56
CA ARG A 159 14.03 4.27 1.97
C ARG A 159 14.02 4.03 3.48
N GLU A 160 13.83 5.07 4.28
CA GLU A 160 13.70 4.93 5.73
C GLU A 160 12.41 4.18 6.10
N PHE A 161 11.28 4.53 5.47
CA PHE A 161 10.03 3.79 5.62
C PHE A 161 10.21 2.31 5.26
N GLU A 162 10.79 1.99 4.10
CA GLU A 162 11.00 0.62 3.63
C GLU A 162 11.84 -0.22 4.60
N LYS A 163 12.84 0.39 5.26
CA LYS A 163 13.70 -0.30 6.22
C LYS A 163 13.02 -0.59 7.57
N GLY A 164 12.13 0.29 8.04
CA GLY A 164 11.43 0.10 9.32
C GLY A 164 12.36 0.05 10.55
N GLU A 165 13.50 0.74 10.48
CA GLU A 165 14.54 0.69 11.53
C GLU A 165 14.39 1.79 12.59
N THR A 166 13.93 2.97 12.18
CA THR A 166 13.75 4.15 13.05
C THR A 166 12.42 4.12 13.78
N LEU A 167 12.28 4.91 14.85
CA LEU A 167 11.01 5.01 15.57
C LEU A 167 9.91 5.57 14.67
N GLU A 168 10.22 6.59 13.87
CA GLU A 168 9.30 7.22 12.92
C GLU A 168 8.86 6.24 11.84
N SER A 169 9.79 5.49 11.22
CA SER A 169 9.42 4.51 10.18
C SER A 169 8.55 3.38 10.73
N ARG A 170 8.86 2.85 11.92
CA ARG A 170 8.01 1.84 12.56
C ARG A 170 6.64 2.40 12.91
N PHE A 171 6.59 3.63 13.43
CA PHE A 171 5.33 4.30 13.73
C PHE A 171 4.47 4.49 12.47
N VAL A 172 5.04 4.97 11.38
CA VAL A 172 4.29 5.17 10.12
C VAL A 172 3.89 3.83 9.49
N GLN A 173 4.73 2.79 9.56
CA GLN A 173 4.38 1.44 9.14
C GLN A 173 3.25 0.82 9.99
N ASP A 174 3.19 1.13 11.29
CA ASP A 174 2.09 0.71 12.15
C ASP A 174 0.81 1.49 11.83
N ILE A 175 0.91 2.79 11.53
CA ILE A 175 -0.21 3.62 11.07
C ILE A 175 -0.79 3.08 9.75
N ASP A 176 0.04 2.71 8.78
CA ASP A 176 -0.38 2.07 7.51
C ASP A 176 -1.26 0.84 7.77
N LYS A 177 -0.82 -0.05 8.67
CA LYS A 177 -1.58 -1.25 9.04
C LYS A 177 -2.87 -0.93 9.78
N LEU A 178 -2.84 0.01 10.72
CA LEU A 178 -4.02 0.44 11.47
C LEU A 178 -5.06 1.08 10.54
N GLU A 179 -4.63 1.88 9.58
CA GLU A 179 -5.48 2.51 8.59
C GLU A 179 -6.20 1.44 7.76
N MET A 180 -5.47 0.42 7.29
CA MET A 180 -6.04 -0.70 6.57
C MET A 180 -7.05 -1.51 7.42
N LEU A 181 -6.78 -1.73 8.71
CA LEU A 181 -7.70 -2.40 9.64
C LEU A 181 -8.98 -1.59 9.89
N LEU A 182 -8.86 -0.27 10.00
CA LEU A 182 -10.03 0.62 10.08
C LEU A 182 -10.85 0.56 8.79
N GLN A 183 -10.18 0.64 7.63
CA GLN A 183 -10.86 0.59 6.34
C GLN A 183 -11.60 -0.74 6.12
N MET A 184 -10.99 -1.86 6.54
CA MET A 184 -11.63 -3.18 6.57
C MET A 184 -12.95 -3.12 7.33
N LEU A 185 -12.93 -2.69 8.59
CA LEU A 185 -14.13 -2.60 9.43
C LEU A 185 -15.18 -1.65 8.85
N GLU A 186 -14.76 -0.50 8.31
CA GLU A 186 -15.66 0.45 7.67
C GLU A 186 -16.34 -0.12 6.43
N TYR A 187 -15.63 -0.86 5.58
CA TYR A 187 -16.25 -1.53 4.44
C TYR A 187 -17.22 -2.63 4.87
N GLU A 188 -16.89 -3.43 5.88
CA GLU A 188 -17.82 -4.42 6.43
C GLU A 188 -19.09 -3.75 6.99
N LYS A 189 -18.94 -2.66 7.73
CA LYS A 189 -20.05 -1.84 8.25
C LYS A 189 -20.90 -1.25 7.13
N ARG A 190 -20.28 -0.63 6.12
CA ARG A 190 -20.98 -0.02 4.95
C ARG A 190 -21.77 -1.04 4.13
N ASN A 191 -21.30 -2.29 4.12
CA ASN A 191 -21.96 -3.40 3.44
C ASN A 191 -22.89 -4.20 4.37
N GLU A 192 -23.16 -3.73 5.59
CA GLU A 192 -24.04 -4.38 6.57
C GLU A 192 -23.65 -5.86 6.84
N GLY A 193 -22.35 -6.16 6.84
CA GLY A 193 -21.82 -7.51 7.05
C GLY A 193 -21.98 -8.47 5.86
N ARG A 194 -22.46 -8.01 4.69
CA ARG A 194 -22.58 -8.83 3.47
C ARG A 194 -21.23 -9.18 2.84
N VAL A 195 -20.18 -8.45 3.20
CA VAL A 195 -18.80 -8.70 2.77
C VAL A 195 -17.97 -8.98 4.01
N ASN A 196 -17.22 -10.08 4.00
CA ASN A 196 -16.28 -10.44 5.05
C ASN A 196 -14.86 -10.18 4.56
N LEU A 197 -14.15 -9.30 5.24
CA LEU A 197 -12.79 -8.86 4.89
C LEU A 197 -11.77 -9.37 5.91
N ARG A 198 -12.06 -10.47 6.61
CA ARG A 198 -11.20 -11.03 7.66
C ARG A 198 -9.76 -11.28 7.23
N GLU A 199 -9.49 -11.56 5.95
CA GLU A 199 -8.12 -11.78 5.46
C GLU A 199 -7.18 -10.59 5.79
N PHE A 200 -7.71 -9.37 5.85
CA PHE A 200 -6.94 -8.17 6.18
C PHE A 200 -6.62 -8.04 7.67
N ALA A 201 -7.32 -8.76 8.56
CA ALA A 201 -7.05 -8.76 10.00
C ALA A 201 -5.65 -9.27 10.33
N TYR A 202 -5.00 -10.02 9.44
CA TYR A 202 -3.60 -10.43 9.55
C TYR A 202 -2.64 -9.25 9.79
N ALA A 203 -2.95 -8.06 9.28
CA ALA A 203 -2.11 -6.88 9.45
C ALA A 203 -1.87 -6.50 10.92
N ALA A 204 -2.82 -6.82 11.81
CA ALA A 204 -2.62 -6.64 13.25
C ALA A 204 -1.42 -7.42 13.78
N THR A 205 -1.09 -8.57 13.17
CA THR A 205 0.06 -9.40 13.56
C THR A 205 1.41 -8.82 13.13
N LYS A 206 1.40 -7.77 12.29
CA LYS A 206 2.57 -7.11 11.74
C LYS A 206 2.85 -5.76 12.39
N ILE A 207 2.06 -5.36 13.39
CA ILE A 207 2.26 -4.11 14.12
C ILE A 207 3.39 -4.28 15.14
N HIS A 208 4.30 -3.31 15.19
CA HIS A 208 5.55 -3.39 15.92
C HIS A 208 5.45 -2.81 17.33
N LEU A 209 4.95 -1.58 17.45
CA LEU A 209 4.92 -0.80 18.69
C LEU A 209 3.76 -1.24 19.59
N ASP A 210 4.02 -1.38 20.88
CA ASP A 210 3.04 -1.93 21.83
C ASP A 210 1.82 -1.03 22.00
N GLU A 211 1.99 0.29 21.93
CA GLU A 211 0.88 1.23 21.92
C GLU A 211 -0.02 1.06 20.70
N MET A 212 0.58 0.77 19.54
CA MET A 212 -0.14 0.61 18.29
C MET A 212 -0.86 -0.75 18.23
N LYS A 213 -0.29 -1.79 18.86
CA LYS A 213 -0.97 -3.10 19.01
C LYS A 213 -2.27 -2.96 19.79
N LYS A 214 -2.30 -2.14 20.85
CA LYS A 214 -3.54 -1.87 21.61
C LYS A 214 -4.63 -1.24 20.75
N LEU A 215 -4.26 -0.27 19.91
CA LEU A 215 -5.21 0.33 18.95
C LEU A 215 -5.73 -0.72 17.95
N ALA A 216 -4.87 -1.63 17.49
CA ALA A 216 -5.30 -2.71 16.62
C ALA A 216 -6.25 -3.69 17.32
N GLU A 217 -5.97 -4.04 18.58
CA GLU A 217 -6.85 -4.86 19.42
C GLU A 217 -8.22 -4.21 19.61
N ASP A 218 -8.26 -2.88 19.84
CA ASP A 218 -9.50 -2.13 19.95
C ASP A 218 -10.31 -2.16 18.64
N ILE A 219 -9.67 -1.96 17.48
CA ILE A 219 -10.32 -2.08 16.16
C ILE A 219 -10.90 -3.48 15.95
N LEU A 220 -10.13 -4.53 16.27
CA LEU A 220 -10.58 -5.91 16.11
C LEU A 220 -11.72 -6.25 17.09
N LYS A 221 -11.70 -5.68 18.29
CA LYS A 221 -12.80 -5.80 19.24
C LYS A 221 -14.06 -5.12 18.71
N GLU A 222 -13.96 -3.90 18.19
CA GLU A 222 -15.10 -3.21 17.56
C GLU A 222 -15.68 -4.02 16.39
N ARG A 223 -14.80 -4.62 15.58
CA ARG A 223 -15.21 -5.54 14.50
C ARG A 223 -15.99 -6.71 15.07
N LYS A 224 -15.44 -7.42 16.05
CA LYS A 224 -16.10 -8.56 16.67
C LYS A 224 -17.49 -8.19 17.22
N GLU A 225 -17.61 -7.06 17.92
CA GLU A 225 -18.88 -6.55 18.44
C GLU A 225 -19.88 -6.18 17.32
N PHE A 226 -19.40 -5.67 16.19
CA PHE A 226 -20.23 -5.44 15.01
C PHE A 226 -20.82 -6.74 14.46
N TRP A 227 -20.00 -7.78 14.24
CA TRP A 227 -20.47 -9.08 13.73
C TRP A 227 -21.42 -9.79 14.70
N ILE A 228 -21.13 -9.77 16.00
CA ILE A 228 -22.03 -10.33 17.04
C ILE A 228 -23.41 -9.67 17.00
N ARG A 229 -23.49 -8.34 16.82
CA ARG A 229 -24.77 -7.62 16.73
C ARG A 229 -25.61 -8.00 15.52
N LEU A 230 -24.98 -8.47 14.45
CA LEU A 230 -25.68 -9.00 13.27
C LEU A 230 -26.15 -10.45 13.46
N GLY A 231 -25.85 -11.08 14.59
CA GLY A 231 -26.15 -12.49 14.84
C GLY A 231 -25.29 -13.43 14.01
N LEU A 232 -24.17 -12.93 13.47
CA LEU A 232 -23.22 -13.68 12.65
C LEU A 232 -21.99 -13.99 13.50
N THR A 233 -21.48 -15.22 13.43
CA THR A 233 -20.17 -15.54 13.96
C THR A 233 -19.07 -15.14 12.96
N GLU A 234 -17.86 -14.82 13.44
CA GLU A 234 -16.71 -14.55 12.54
C GLU A 234 -16.35 -15.76 11.63
N GLU A 235 -16.96 -16.92 11.89
CA GLU A 235 -16.70 -18.22 11.25
C GLU A 235 -17.74 -18.57 10.16
N GLU A 236 -18.87 -17.86 10.07
CA GLU A 236 -19.92 -18.15 9.10
C GLU A 236 -19.71 -17.44 7.74
N TYR A 237 -18.72 -17.91 6.92
CA TYR A 237 -18.89 -18.24 5.47
C TYR A 237 -17.60 -18.84 4.78
N VAL A 238 -17.80 -20.04 4.21
CA VAL A 238 -17.33 -20.80 3.00
C VAL A 238 -15.89 -20.71 2.42
N GLU A 239 -15.29 -21.92 2.31
CA GLU A 239 -14.24 -22.43 1.40
C GLU A 239 -13.58 -21.45 0.41
N GLY A 240 -12.33 -21.07 0.70
CA GLY A 240 -11.43 -20.33 -0.21
C GLY A 240 -10.19 -19.73 0.47
N ASP A 241 -10.27 -19.53 1.79
CA ASP A 241 -9.34 -18.72 2.60
C ASP A 241 -7.95 -19.34 2.82
N ASN A 242 -7.86 -20.68 2.91
CA ASN A 242 -6.59 -21.35 3.23
C ASN A 242 -5.50 -21.17 2.17
N MET A 243 -5.86 -21.09 0.88
CA MET A 243 -4.87 -20.93 -0.20
C MET A 243 -4.26 -19.53 -0.26
N MET A 244 -5.00 -18.49 0.13
CA MET A 244 -4.52 -17.10 0.08
C MET A 244 -3.66 -16.76 1.28
N LYS A 245 -4.00 -17.26 2.47
CA LYS A 245 -3.15 -17.19 3.65
C LYS A 245 -1.76 -17.80 3.38
N GLU A 246 -1.71 -18.98 2.77
CA GLU A 246 -0.45 -19.61 2.37
C GLU A 246 0.34 -18.82 1.31
N ARG A 247 -0.35 -18.10 0.41
CA ARG A 247 0.31 -17.24 -0.59
C ARG A 247 0.87 -15.98 0.05
N GLN A 248 0.13 -15.35 0.96
CA GLN A 248 0.59 -14.18 1.72
C GLN A 248 1.75 -14.53 2.66
N ASP A 249 1.65 -15.63 3.42
CA ASP A 249 2.72 -16.06 4.32
C ASP A 249 4.00 -16.41 3.53
N ARG A 250 3.88 -17.04 2.35
CA ARG A 250 5.02 -17.22 1.43
C ARG A 250 5.58 -15.90 0.91
N TYR A 251 4.72 -14.94 0.55
CA TYR A 251 5.14 -13.63 0.04
C TYR A 251 5.88 -12.80 1.09
N TYR A 252 5.43 -12.85 2.34
CA TYR A 252 6.04 -12.13 3.46
C TYR A 252 7.10 -12.95 4.22
N GLY A 253 7.45 -14.15 3.73
CA GLY A 253 8.59 -14.94 4.21
C GLY A 253 8.42 -15.56 5.60
N LYS A 254 7.32 -16.27 5.84
CA LYS A 254 7.21 -17.21 6.97
C LYS A 254 7.45 -18.64 6.52
#